data_AF-A0A937PZF0-F1
#
_entry.id   AF-A0A937PZF0-F1
#
_cell.length_a   1.000
_cell.length_b   1.000
_cell.length_c   1.000
_cell.angle_alpha   90.00
_cell.angle_beta   90.00
_cell.angle_gamma   90.00
#
_symmetry.space_group_name_H-M   'P 1'
#
loop_
_entity.id
_entity.type
_entity.pdbx_description
1 polymer ?
#
loop_
_entity_poly.entity_id
_entity_poly.type
_entity_poly.pdbx_seq_one_letter_code
_entity_poly.pdbx_strand_id
1 'polypeptide(L)'
;MKGKRIPAILGLLLALMLCPLALKSQTPIGTAFTYRGLLMKNKNPAEDSHDFWFRLYDQATDGNEVGPREDVNNVDVNDGHFEVLLDFGNVYDGNALWLETKVRKTGDATYTPLTPRLRLTLTPISLYAPGVVPIGGIIMWSGAADNIPNGWALCNGEGGTPNLTDRFIVGAGNSYSPNDMDGSERHTHPAGEYTAAAHKHHIDLLTLEETIFRTDHGGKENQYDAPHSPHYHTVRGDTEDAGGGTVSGTSGEATSLPPYYALAFIMRVR
;
A
#
# COMPACT_ATOMS: atom_id res chain seq x y z
N MET A 1 25.57 -7.61 69.31
CA MET A 1 24.50 -8.02 68.38
C MET A 1 24.91 -7.62 66.97
N LYS A 2 24.98 -8.59 66.06
CA LYS A 2 25.40 -8.45 64.66
C LYS A 2 24.27 -7.78 63.85
N GLY A 3 24.59 -6.75 63.08
CA GLY A 3 23.72 -6.19 62.04
C GLY A 3 24.51 -6.12 60.73
N LYS A 4 24.23 -7.07 59.82
CA LYS A 4 24.89 -7.26 58.53
C LYS A 4 23.97 -6.67 57.45
N ARG A 5 24.43 -5.72 56.62
CA ARG A 5 23.77 -5.34 55.36
C ARG A 5 24.82 -5.17 54.25
N ILE A 6 24.44 -5.70 53.10
CA ILE A 6 25.24 -6.15 51.95
C ILE A 6 25.38 -5.00 50.92
N PRO A 7 26.51 -4.85 50.19
CA PRO A 7 26.64 -3.86 49.13
C PRO A 7 26.15 -4.43 47.78
N ALA A 8 25.37 -3.67 47.02
CA ALA A 8 24.95 -4.02 45.67
C ALA A 8 25.69 -3.15 44.64
N ILE A 9 26.66 -3.77 43.97
CA ILE A 9 27.26 -3.31 42.72
C ILE A 9 26.38 -3.87 41.60
N LEU A 10 25.66 -3.05 40.85
CA LEU A 10 25.07 -3.47 39.56
C LEU A 10 24.65 -2.26 38.71
N GLY A 11 25.24 -2.13 37.51
CA GLY A 11 24.57 -1.49 36.37
C GLY A 11 24.99 -0.07 35.99
N LEU A 12 26.23 0.14 35.56
CA LEU A 12 26.60 1.30 34.74
C LEU A 12 27.02 0.83 33.34
N LEU A 13 26.06 0.29 32.57
CA LEU A 13 26.26 -0.05 31.16
C LEU A 13 24.92 -0.18 30.40
N LEU A 14 24.10 0.88 30.39
CA LEU A 14 22.99 1.03 29.44
C LEU A 14 22.46 2.48 29.41
N ALA A 15 23.18 3.39 28.75
CA ALA A 15 22.69 4.75 28.50
C ALA A 15 23.16 5.23 27.12
N LEU A 16 22.73 4.55 26.05
CA LEU A 16 22.65 5.14 24.72
C LEU A 16 21.72 4.31 23.82
N MET A 17 20.43 4.25 24.17
CA MET A 17 19.38 3.87 23.23
C MET A 17 18.16 4.75 23.49
N LEU A 18 17.45 5.09 22.40
CA LEU A 18 16.35 6.05 22.24
C LEU A 18 16.77 7.49 21.94
N CYS A 19 17.26 7.71 20.72
CA CYS A 19 16.87 8.92 19.99
C CYS A 19 15.41 8.69 19.54
N PRO A 20 14.41 9.40 20.10
CA PRO A 20 13.06 9.29 19.57
C PRO A 20 13.07 9.79 18.13
N LEU A 21 12.58 8.96 17.20
CA LEU A 21 12.06 9.44 15.92
C LEU A 21 11.01 10.49 16.27
N ALA A 22 11.37 11.77 16.19
CA ALA A 22 10.38 12.81 16.11
C ALA A 22 9.69 12.61 14.76
N LEU A 23 8.54 11.93 14.76
CA LEU A 23 7.55 12.11 13.71
C LEU A 23 7.36 13.63 13.62
N LYS A 24 7.89 14.25 12.57
CA LYS A 24 7.42 15.57 12.20
C LYS A 24 5.98 15.33 11.79
N SER A 25 5.05 15.65 12.69
CA SER A 25 3.66 15.85 12.32
C SER A 25 3.71 16.80 11.14
N GLN A 26 3.32 16.32 9.96
CA GLN A 26 3.05 17.20 8.84
C GLN A 26 2.02 18.17 9.39
N THR A 27 2.37 19.46 9.48
CA THR A 27 1.38 20.48 9.81
C THR A 27 0.28 20.27 8.77
N PRO A 28 -0.98 20.07 9.21
CA PRO A 28 -2.10 20.01 8.28
C PRO A 28 -1.92 21.13 7.27
N ILE A 29 -2.06 20.83 5.98
CA ILE A 29 -2.09 21.88 4.99
C ILE A 29 -3.24 22.80 5.44
N GLY A 30 -2.92 24.05 5.74
CA GLY A 30 -3.81 24.95 6.46
C GLY A 30 -5.19 25.05 5.81
N THR A 31 -6.20 25.40 6.59
CA THR A 31 -7.59 25.56 6.13
C THR A 31 -7.82 26.85 5.34
N ALA A 32 -6.76 27.64 5.14
CA ALA A 32 -6.76 28.88 4.40
C ALA A 32 -6.87 28.69 2.88
N PHE A 33 -7.60 29.58 2.21
CA PHE A 33 -7.69 29.64 0.75
C PHE A 33 -7.64 31.07 0.22
N THR A 34 -7.18 31.24 -1.01
CA THR A 34 -7.15 32.54 -1.70
C THR A 34 -8.53 32.87 -2.27
N TYR A 35 -9.07 34.04 -1.91
CA TYR A 35 -10.29 34.60 -2.46
C TYR A 35 -9.96 35.82 -3.33
N ARG A 36 -10.44 35.81 -4.58
CA ARG A 36 -10.32 36.92 -5.52
C ARG A 36 -11.69 37.47 -5.85
N GLY A 37 -11.83 38.78 -5.83
CA GLY A 37 -13.09 39.47 -6.11
C GLY A 37 -12.93 40.64 -7.08
N LEU A 38 -14.08 41.09 -7.61
CA LEU A 38 -14.22 42.34 -8.34
C LEU A 38 -15.17 43.24 -7.55
N LEU A 39 -14.70 44.41 -7.13
CA LEU A 39 -15.42 45.43 -6.41
C LEU A 39 -15.78 46.57 -7.36
N MET A 40 -17.08 46.80 -7.52
CA MET A 40 -17.63 47.88 -8.33
C MET A 40 -18.34 48.89 -7.43
N LYS A 41 -18.06 50.18 -7.64
CA LYS A 41 -18.77 51.29 -7.00
C LYS A 41 -19.49 52.12 -8.05
N ASN A 42 -20.81 52.19 -7.99
CA ASN A 42 -21.65 52.90 -8.96
C ASN A 42 -21.35 52.53 -10.43
N LYS A 43 -21.09 51.24 -10.69
CA LYS A 43 -20.70 50.67 -12.01
C LYS A 43 -19.30 51.01 -12.51
N ASN A 44 -18.48 51.70 -11.71
CA ASN A 44 -17.06 51.88 -11.98
C ASN A 44 -16.24 50.93 -11.10
N PRO A 45 -15.08 50.44 -11.57
CA PRO A 45 -14.16 49.71 -10.72
C PRO A 45 -13.76 50.55 -9.51
N ALA A 46 -13.71 49.93 -8.34
CA ALA A 46 -13.22 50.60 -7.14
C ALA A 46 -11.68 50.69 -7.17
N GLU A 47 -11.15 51.74 -6.54
CA GLU A 47 -9.73 52.02 -6.41
C GLU A 47 -9.40 52.36 -4.95
N ASP A 48 -8.13 52.29 -4.60
CA ASP A 48 -7.59 52.53 -3.25
C ASP A 48 -7.85 51.39 -2.25
N SER A 49 -7.32 51.57 -1.05
CA SER A 49 -7.42 50.61 0.04
C SER A 49 -8.83 50.51 0.64
N HIS A 50 -9.26 49.27 0.90
CA HIS A 50 -10.54 48.94 1.51
C HIS A 50 -10.37 47.94 2.67
N ASP A 51 -11.27 48.02 3.64
CA ASP A 51 -11.40 47.00 4.68
C ASP A 51 -12.55 46.06 4.32
N PHE A 52 -12.31 44.76 4.51
CA PHE A 52 -13.29 43.71 4.26
C PHE A 52 -13.51 42.89 5.52
N TRP A 53 -14.73 42.38 5.66
CA TRP A 53 -14.96 41.22 6.51
C TRP A 53 -15.84 40.18 5.84
N PHE A 54 -15.58 38.93 6.22
CA PHE A 54 -16.15 37.75 5.61
C PHE A 54 -16.76 36.84 6.67
N ARG A 55 -17.89 36.24 6.34
CA ARG A 55 -18.62 35.30 7.21
C ARG A 55 -19.27 34.22 6.36
N LEU A 56 -19.21 32.97 6.82
CA LEU A 56 -19.91 31.87 6.15
C LEU A 56 -21.29 31.65 6.77
N TYR A 57 -22.21 31.23 5.92
CA TYR A 57 -23.57 30.84 6.28
C TYR A 57 -23.95 29.50 5.65
N ASP A 58 -24.86 28.79 6.29
CA ASP A 58 -25.40 27.51 5.80
C ASP A 58 -26.51 27.65 4.74
N GLN A 59 -26.94 28.89 4.43
CA GLN A 59 -27.96 29.20 3.42
C GLN A 59 -27.72 30.56 2.74
N ALA A 60 -28.29 30.72 1.54
CA ALA A 60 -28.17 31.92 0.72
C ALA A 60 -28.82 33.17 1.34
N THR A 61 -29.86 32.99 2.13
CA THR A 61 -30.64 34.04 2.79
C THR A 61 -31.13 33.48 4.12
N ASP A 62 -31.11 34.29 5.18
CA ASP A 62 -31.57 33.92 6.53
C ASP A 62 -30.93 32.64 7.14
N GLY A 63 -29.75 32.25 6.66
CA GLY A 63 -29.00 31.10 7.19
C GLY A 63 -28.35 31.36 8.55
N ASN A 64 -27.90 30.27 9.20
CA ASN A 64 -27.07 30.31 10.39
C ASN A 64 -25.60 30.54 10.03
N GLU A 65 -24.87 31.19 10.93
CA GLU A 65 -23.44 31.43 10.76
C GLU A 65 -22.62 30.14 10.96
N VAL A 66 -21.59 29.97 10.14
CA VAL A 66 -20.68 28.82 10.19
C VAL A 66 -19.25 29.33 10.36
N GLY A 67 -18.57 28.89 11.42
CA GLY A 67 -17.15 29.23 11.65
C GLY A 67 -16.88 30.62 12.22
N PRO A 68 -15.61 31.06 12.23
CA PRO A 68 -15.19 32.40 12.65
C PRO A 68 -15.52 33.46 11.60
N ARG A 69 -15.34 34.73 11.96
CA ARG A 69 -15.40 35.87 11.04
C ARG A 69 -13.96 36.23 10.71
N GLU A 70 -13.70 36.50 9.43
CA GLU A 70 -12.39 36.94 8.96
C GLU A 70 -12.44 38.44 8.64
N ASP A 71 -11.59 39.23 9.29
CA ASP A 71 -11.43 40.67 9.06
C ASP A 71 -10.09 40.93 8.37
N VAL A 72 -10.14 41.50 7.16
CA VAL A 72 -8.96 41.82 6.35
C VAL A 72 -8.95 43.31 6.07
N ASN A 73 -8.06 44.03 6.76
CA ASN A 73 -7.99 45.48 6.68
C ASN A 73 -6.91 45.92 5.70
N ASN A 74 -7.05 47.14 5.17
CA ASN A 74 -6.08 47.78 4.30
C ASN A 74 -5.73 46.95 3.04
N VAL A 75 -6.74 46.38 2.38
CA VAL A 75 -6.59 45.60 1.14
C VAL A 75 -6.57 46.57 -0.04
N ASP A 76 -5.49 46.55 -0.81
CA ASP A 76 -5.38 47.35 -2.02
C ASP A 76 -6.30 46.82 -3.12
N VAL A 77 -7.22 47.66 -3.59
CA VAL A 77 -8.10 47.39 -4.72
C VAL A 77 -7.60 48.18 -5.91
N ASN A 78 -7.30 47.50 -7.02
CA ASN A 78 -6.81 48.12 -8.26
C ASN A 78 -7.65 47.64 -9.44
N ASP A 79 -8.20 48.56 -10.23
CA ASP A 79 -9.15 48.24 -11.30
C ASP A 79 -10.31 47.35 -10.81
N GLY A 80 -10.78 47.61 -9.58
CA GLY A 80 -11.80 46.83 -8.89
C GLY A 80 -11.34 45.46 -8.39
N HIS A 81 -10.16 44.97 -8.76
CA HIS A 81 -9.70 43.64 -8.35
C HIS A 81 -9.01 43.66 -6.99
N PHE A 82 -9.32 42.65 -6.17
CA PHE A 82 -8.63 42.39 -4.91
C PHE A 82 -8.39 40.90 -4.68
N GLU A 83 -7.40 40.59 -3.87
CA GLU A 83 -7.05 39.25 -3.45
C GLU A 83 -6.80 39.22 -1.94
N VAL A 84 -7.37 38.23 -1.26
CA VAL A 84 -7.19 38.03 0.18
C VAL A 84 -7.02 36.54 0.48
N LEU A 85 -6.34 36.22 1.58
CA LEU A 85 -6.26 34.87 2.13
C LEU A 85 -7.29 34.76 3.26
N LEU A 86 -8.19 33.79 3.19
CA LEU A 86 -9.26 33.57 4.18
C LEU A 86 -9.10 32.21 4.84
N ASP A 87 -9.27 32.13 6.16
CA ASP A 87 -9.21 30.87 6.90
C ASP A 87 -10.38 30.75 7.89
N PHE A 88 -11.38 29.95 7.57
CA PHE A 88 -12.53 29.71 8.46
C PHE A 88 -12.34 28.48 9.35
N GLY A 89 -11.15 27.88 9.39
CA GLY A 89 -10.89 26.64 10.10
C GLY A 89 -11.57 25.43 9.45
N ASN A 90 -11.79 24.39 10.25
CA ASN A 90 -12.34 23.12 9.79
C ASN A 90 -13.89 23.13 9.73
N VAL A 91 -14.44 23.92 8.81
CA VAL A 91 -15.90 24.10 8.63
C VAL A 91 -16.44 23.45 7.35
N TYR A 92 -15.57 22.84 6.56
CA TYR A 92 -15.91 22.28 5.25
C TYR A 92 -16.27 20.80 5.35
N ASP A 93 -17.52 20.51 5.68
CA ASP A 93 -18.05 19.15 5.91
C ASP A 93 -18.72 18.53 4.66
N GLY A 94 -18.62 19.20 3.51
CA GLY A 94 -19.24 18.79 2.25
C GLY A 94 -20.61 19.44 1.98
N ASN A 95 -21.17 20.15 2.95
CA ASN A 95 -22.37 20.96 2.73
C ASN A 95 -22.04 22.25 1.97
N ALA A 96 -23.03 22.80 1.27
CA ALA A 96 -22.87 24.10 0.62
C ALA A 96 -22.73 25.21 1.68
N LEU A 97 -21.84 26.16 1.44
CA LEU A 97 -21.66 27.35 2.28
C LEU A 97 -21.86 28.61 1.44
N TRP A 98 -22.26 29.70 2.08
CA TRP A 98 -22.50 30.99 1.45
C TRP A 98 -21.64 32.06 2.11
N LEU A 99 -20.74 32.66 1.33
CA LEU A 99 -19.85 33.72 1.75
C LEU A 99 -20.60 35.06 1.72
N GLU A 100 -20.81 35.64 2.89
CA GLU A 100 -21.15 37.05 3.04
C GLU A 100 -19.87 37.87 3.03
N THR A 101 -19.89 38.96 2.26
CA THR A 101 -18.80 39.95 2.22
C THR A 101 -19.39 41.31 2.54
N LYS A 102 -18.75 42.05 3.44
CA LYS A 102 -19.01 43.49 3.55
C LYS A 102 -17.71 44.26 3.42
N VAL A 103 -17.83 45.45 2.84
CA VAL A 103 -16.71 46.29 2.47
C VAL A 103 -16.94 47.72 2.90
N ARG A 104 -15.87 48.42 3.23
CA ARG A 104 -15.84 49.88 3.36
C ARG A 104 -14.53 50.41 2.79
N LYS A 105 -14.49 51.69 2.40
CA LYS A 105 -13.18 52.31 2.12
C LYS A 105 -12.40 52.38 3.44
N THR A 106 -11.09 52.14 3.40
CA THR A 106 -10.27 52.18 4.62
C THR A 106 -10.44 53.54 5.31
N GLY A 107 -10.82 53.51 6.59
CA GLY A 107 -11.10 54.72 7.38
C GLY A 107 -12.57 55.17 7.41
N ASP A 108 -13.45 54.59 6.58
CA ASP A 108 -14.90 54.87 6.67
C ASP A 108 -15.52 54.24 7.92
N ALA A 109 -16.60 54.84 8.42
CA ALA A 109 -17.27 54.37 9.64
C ALA A 109 -18.12 53.09 9.44
N THR A 110 -18.62 52.84 8.23
CA THR A 110 -19.70 51.87 8.00
C THR A 110 -19.36 50.89 6.88
N TYR A 111 -19.59 49.60 7.13
CA TYR A 111 -19.52 48.54 6.12
C TYR A 111 -20.80 48.46 5.30
N THR A 112 -20.65 48.37 3.98
CA THR A 112 -21.73 48.08 3.03
C THR A 112 -21.72 46.60 2.67
N PRO A 113 -22.84 45.87 2.79
CA PRO A 113 -22.92 44.48 2.38
C PRO A 113 -22.88 44.33 0.85
N LEU A 114 -22.11 43.36 0.36
CA LEU A 114 -22.12 42.95 -1.03
C LEU A 114 -23.10 41.79 -1.20
N THR A 115 -24.30 42.11 -1.69
CA THR A 115 -25.39 41.16 -1.89
C THR A 115 -25.55 40.77 -3.36
N PRO A 116 -25.98 39.54 -3.68
CA PRO A 116 -26.29 38.44 -2.75
C PRO A 116 -25.03 37.72 -2.24
N ARG A 117 -25.18 36.89 -1.19
CA ARG A 117 -24.08 36.03 -0.70
C ARG A 117 -23.60 35.10 -1.82
N LEU A 118 -22.29 34.93 -1.92
CA LEU A 118 -21.68 34.07 -2.92
C LEU A 118 -21.71 32.62 -2.42
N ARG A 119 -22.35 31.72 -3.18
CA ARG A 119 -22.28 30.28 -2.88
C ARG A 119 -20.84 29.81 -3.07
N LEU A 120 -20.20 29.37 -1.99
CA LEU A 120 -18.99 28.57 -2.04
C LEU A 120 -19.42 27.14 -2.36
N THR A 121 -19.45 26.82 -3.64
CA THR A 121 -19.29 25.41 -4.02
C THR A 121 -17.84 25.07 -3.74
N LEU A 122 -17.57 23.98 -3.01
CA LEU A 122 -16.23 23.44 -2.80
C LEU A 122 -15.63 23.00 -4.14
N THR A 123 -15.22 23.97 -4.96
CA THR A 123 -14.38 23.83 -6.14
C THR A 123 -13.64 25.15 -6.39
N PRO A 124 -12.50 25.34 -5.70
CA PRO A 124 -11.34 25.93 -6.37
C PRO A 124 -10.10 25.04 -6.15
N ILE A 125 -9.31 24.86 -7.22
CA ILE A 125 -7.97 24.23 -7.28
C ILE A 125 -7.69 23.18 -6.18
N SER A 126 -8.01 21.94 -6.52
CA SER A 126 -7.81 20.71 -5.75
C SER A 126 -6.65 20.72 -4.74
N LEU A 127 -7.00 20.93 -3.48
CA LEU A 127 -6.43 20.15 -2.37
C LEU A 127 -7.47 19.25 -1.68
N TYR A 128 -8.72 19.33 -2.12
CA TYR A 128 -9.73 18.31 -1.87
C TYR A 128 -10.26 17.87 -3.24
N ALA A 129 -9.57 16.91 -3.87
CA ALA A 129 -10.16 16.22 -4.99
C ALA A 129 -11.41 15.49 -4.44
N PRO A 130 -12.65 15.76 -4.90
CA PRO A 130 -13.70 14.76 -4.73
C PRO A 130 -13.10 13.48 -5.29
N GLY A 131 -12.91 12.47 -4.42
CA GLY A 131 -11.91 11.42 -4.62
C GLY A 131 -11.76 11.02 -6.08
N VAL A 132 -10.53 11.07 -6.60
CA VAL A 132 -10.19 10.70 -8.00
C VAL A 132 -10.78 9.34 -8.38
N VAL A 133 -11.06 8.52 -7.37
CA VAL A 133 -11.72 7.23 -7.44
C VAL A 133 -13.24 7.42 -7.28
N PRO A 134 -14.08 7.03 -8.25
CA PRO A 134 -15.54 7.10 -8.12
C PRO A 134 -16.07 6.19 -6.99
N ILE A 135 -17.31 6.41 -6.53
CA ILE A 135 -17.98 5.49 -5.60
C ILE A 135 -18.05 4.09 -6.25
N GLY A 136 -17.71 3.05 -5.47
CA GLY A 136 -17.51 1.68 -5.95
C GLY A 136 -16.10 1.40 -6.48
N GLY A 137 -15.27 2.43 -6.67
CA GLY A 137 -13.87 2.24 -7.04
C GLY A 137 -13.05 1.68 -5.89
N ILE A 138 -12.12 0.79 -6.22
CA ILE A 138 -11.29 0.03 -5.27
C ILE A 138 -9.83 0.43 -5.45
N ILE A 139 -9.14 0.63 -4.33
CA ILE A 139 -7.69 0.89 -4.30
C ILE A 139 -6.98 -0.05 -3.34
N MET A 140 -5.66 -0.16 -3.50
CA MET A 140 -4.79 -0.78 -2.51
C MET A 140 -4.52 0.17 -1.35
N TRP A 141 -4.50 -0.36 -0.14
CA TRP A 141 -4.35 0.35 1.13
C TRP A 141 -3.26 -0.29 1.98
N SER A 142 -2.26 0.51 2.36
CA SER A 142 -1.14 0.06 3.19
C SER A 142 -1.32 0.30 4.69
N GLY A 143 -2.37 1.02 5.09
CA GLY A 143 -2.67 1.26 6.49
C GLY A 143 -3.41 0.09 7.15
N ALA A 144 -3.62 0.22 8.45
CA ALA A 144 -4.35 -0.78 9.23
C ALA A 144 -5.84 -0.80 8.87
N ALA A 145 -6.47 -1.98 8.98
CA ALA A 145 -7.88 -2.20 8.64
C ALA A 145 -8.87 -1.49 9.58
N ASP A 146 -8.43 -1.17 10.80
CA ASP A 146 -9.17 -0.39 11.81
C ASP A 146 -8.98 1.13 11.63
N ASN A 147 -8.08 1.56 10.75
CA ASN A 147 -7.81 2.97 10.46
C ASN A 147 -8.09 3.30 8.99
N ILE A 148 -9.21 2.79 8.47
CA ILE A 148 -9.67 3.08 7.11
C ILE A 148 -10.29 4.49 7.09
N PRO A 149 -9.92 5.36 6.12
CA PRO A 149 -10.47 6.71 6.03
C PRO A 149 -12.00 6.74 5.89
N ASN A 150 -12.63 7.79 6.43
CA ASN A 150 -14.05 8.02 6.25
C ASN A 150 -14.43 8.04 4.76
N GLY A 151 -15.56 7.42 4.41
CA GLY A 151 -16.02 7.28 3.03
C GLY A 151 -15.45 6.07 2.29
N TRP A 152 -14.61 5.26 2.94
CA TRP A 152 -14.09 4.00 2.44
C TRP A 152 -14.51 2.83 3.34
N ALA A 153 -14.54 1.63 2.77
CA ALA A 153 -14.83 0.38 3.48
C ALA A 153 -13.86 -0.71 3.04
N LEU A 154 -13.55 -1.64 3.96
CA LEU A 154 -12.71 -2.81 3.64
C LEU A 154 -13.44 -3.72 2.65
N CYS A 155 -12.71 -4.24 1.66
CA CYS A 155 -13.21 -5.26 0.73
C CYS A 155 -13.21 -6.66 1.39
N ASN A 156 -14.05 -6.85 2.41
CA ASN A 156 -14.19 -8.10 3.16
C ASN A 156 -15.52 -8.84 2.88
N GLY A 157 -16.38 -8.32 2.00
CA GLY A 157 -17.70 -8.90 1.71
C GLY A 157 -18.84 -8.30 2.54
N GLU A 158 -18.55 -7.41 3.48
CA GLU A 158 -19.55 -6.74 4.31
C GLU A 158 -19.92 -5.37 3.74
N GLY A 159 -21.08 -4.84 4.13
CA GLY A 159 -21.49 -3.48 3.75
C GLY A 159 -21.61 -3.24 2.24
N GLY A 160 -21.75 -4.31 1.44
CA GLY A 160 -21.85 -4.25 -0.02
C GLY A 160 -20.51 -4.20 -0.75
N THR A 161 -19.38 -4.37 -0.07
CA THR A 161 -18.06 -4.51 -0.71
C THR A 161 -17.86 -5.94 -1.24
N PRO A 162 -17.06 -6.17 -2.30
CA PRO A 162 -16.61 -7.51 -2.64
C PRO A 162 -15.64 -8.03 -1.58
N ASN A 163 -15.56 -9.35 -1.38
CA ASN A 163 -14.56 -9.96 -0.53
C ASN A 163 -13.27 -10.23 -1.32
N LEU A 164 -12.25 -9.39 -1.12
CA LEU A 164 -10.93 -9.45 -1.77
C LEU A 164 -9.81 -9.87 -0.79
N THR A 165 -10.16 -10.33 0.41
CA THR A 165 -9.20 -10.80 1.41
C THR A 165 -8.48 -12.06 0.91
N ASP A 166 -7.14 -12.06 0.97
CA ASP A 166 -6.28 -13.15 0.50
C ASP A 166 -6.53 -13.55 -0.97
N ARG A 167 -6.91 -12.59 -1.81
CA ARG A 167 -7.21 -12.82 -3.23
C ARG A 167 -6.32 -12.03 -4.15
N PHE A 168 -5.94 -12.67 -5.24
CA PHE A 168 -5.34 -12.02 -6.40
C PHE A 168 -6.42 -11.40 -7.29
N ILE A 169 -6.15 -10.23 -7.86
CA ILE A 169 -7.09 -9.51 -8.72
C ILE A 169 -6.82 -9.85 -10.18
N VAL A 170 -7.84 -10.36 -10.88
CA VAL A 170 -7.84 -10.58 -12.32
C VAL A 170 -8.73 -9.55 -13.01
N GLY A 171 -8.31 -9.07 -14.18
CA GLY A 171 -9.13 -8.18 -15.00
C GLY A 171 -10.33 -8.94 -15.59
N ALA A 172 -11.54 -8.39 -15.46
CA ALA A 172 -12.73 -8.93 -16.11
C ALA A 172 -12.62 -8.83 -17.64
N GLY A 173 -13.23 -9.80 -18.34
CA GLY A 173 -13.18 -9.93 -19.79
C GLY A 173 -14.04 -11.10 -20.28
N ASN A 174 -13.61 -11.79 -21.35
CA ASN A 174 -14.39 -12.89 -21.92
C ASN A 174 -14.47 -14.13 -21.02
N SER A 175 -13.40 -14.40 -20.26
CA SER A 175 -13.30 -15.60 -19.40
C SER A 175 -13.77 -15.36 -17.97
N TYR A 176 -13.83 -14.10 -17.54
CA TYR A 176 -14.14 -13.72 -16.16
C TYR A 176 -15.11 -12.56 -16.16
N SER A 177 -16.28 -12.76 -15.58
CA SER A 177 -17.26 -11.70 -15.33
C SER A 177 -16.84 -10.88 -14.10
N PRO A 178 -17.27 -9.61 -13.99
CA PRO A 178 -17.08 -8.85 -12.76
C PRO A 178 -17.64 -9.59 -11.54
N ASN A 179 -16.84 -9.67 -10.48
CA ASN A 179 -17.11 -10.39 -9.23
C ASN A 179 -17.03 -11.92 -9.29
N ASP A 180 -16.59 -12.51 -10.39
CA ASP A 180 -16.24 -13.94 -10.38
C ASP A 180 -15.13 -14.19 -9.36
N MET A 181 -15.31 -15.23 -8.54
CA MET A 181 -14.37 -15.65 -7.51
C MET A 181 -14.03 -17.13 -7.72
N ASP A 182 -12.76 -17.39 -8.01
CA ASP A 182 -12.25 -18.74 -8.17
C ASP A 182 -10.77 -18.79 -7.73
N GLY A 183 -10.16 -19.97 -7.80
CA GLY A 183 -8.76 -20.23 -7.48
C GLY A 183 -8.56 -20.89 -6.12
N SER A 184 -7.36 -21.43 -5.93
CA SER A 184 -6.93 -22.04 -4.68
C SER A 184 -5.46 -21.70 -4.43
N GLU A 185 -5.12 -21.42 -3.17
CA GLU A 185 -3.72 -21.20 -2.76
C GLU A 185 -2.91 -22.50 -2.86
N ARG A 186 -3.59 -23.63 -2.59
CA ARG A 186 -2.98 -24.96 -2.54
C ARG A 186 -3.52 -25.85 -3.65
N HIS A 187 -2.65 -26.73 -4.14
CA HIS A 187 -3.06 -27.79 -5.04
C HIS A 187 -2.54 -29.15 -4.58
N THR A 188 -3.25 -30.19 -4.98
CA THR A 188 -2.90 -31.61 -4.77
C THR A 188 -3.11 -32.37 -6.06
N HIS A 189 -2.29 -33.37 -6.31
CA HIS A 189 -2.62 -34.45 -7.24
C HIS A 189 -3.41 -35.52 -6.46
N PRO A 190 -4.71 -35.72 -6.74
CA PRO A 190 -5.57 -36.66 -6.01
C PRO A 190 -5.10 -38.12 -6.16
N ALA A 191 -5.75 -39.08 -5.50
CA ALA A 191 -5.38 -40.49 -5.70
C ALA A 191 -5.60 -40.90 -7.17
N GLY A 192 -4.52 -41.28 -7.86
CA GLY A 192 -4.57 -41.64 -9.28
C GLY A 192 -3.30 -42.31 -9.79
N GLU A 193 -3.34 -42.71 -11.05
CA GLU A 193 -2.21 -43.22 -11.82
C GLU A 193 -1.60 -42.09 -12.65
N TYR A 194 -0.30 -41.84 -12.46
CA TYR A 194 0.43 -40.77 -13.14
C TYR A 194 1.52 -41.34 -14.02
N THR A 195 1.73 -40.73 -15.20
CA THR A 195 2.84 -41.08 -16.09
C THR A 195 4.12 -40.46 -15.58
N ALA A 196 5.02 -41.28 -15.04
CA ALA A 196 6.37 -40.85 -14.72
C ALA A 196 7.19 -40.69 -16.00
N ALA A 197 8.03 -39.66 -16.04
CA ALA A 197 9.01 -39.49 -17.10
C ALA A 197 10.02 -40.64 -17.08
N ALA A 198 10.46 -41.06 -18.26
CA ALA A 198 11.49 -42.08 -18.40
C ALA A 198 12.80 -41.60 -17.77
N HIS A 199 13.48 -42.49 -17.04
CA HIS A 199 14.76 -42.19 -16.40
C HIS A 199 15.65 -43.44 -16.36
N LYS A 200 16.97 -43.21 -16.21
CA LYS A 200 17.98 -44.28 -16.13
C LYS A 200 18.48 -44.40 -14.70
N HIS A 201 18.75 -45.64 -14.30
CA HIS A 201 19.50 -45.90 -13.07
C HIS A 201 20.96 -46.18 -13.42
N HIS A 202 21.84 -45.76 -12.53
CA HIS A 202 23.25 -46.01 -12.62
C HIS A 202 23.71 -46.79 -11.39
N ILE A 203 24.50 -47.84 -11.61
CA ILE A 203 25.15 -48.61 -10.56
C ILE A 203 26.66 -48.53 -10.79
N ASP A 204 27.39 -48.08 -9.77
CA ASP A 204 28.84 -48.15 -9.71
C ASP A 204 29.25 -49.35 -8.85
N LEU A 205 29.93 -50.31 -9.47
CA LEU A 205 30.55 -51.43 -8.76
C LEU A 205 32.05 -51.17 -8.64
N LEU A 206 32.52 -51.08 -7.39
CA LEU A 206 33.95 -51.10 -7.08
C LEU A 206 34.39 -52.56 -7.01
N THR A 207 35.09 -53.02 -8.04
CA THR A 207 35.68 -54.35 -8.03
C THR A 207 37.16 -54.25 -7.65
N LEU A 208 37.56 -55.01 -6.63
CA LEU A 208 38.96 -55.33 -6.35
C LEU A 208 39.38 -56.40 -7.35
N GLU A 209 40.33 -56.09 -8.23
CA GLU A 209 40.90 -57.09 -9.13
C GLU A 209 42.17 -57.68 -8.48
N GLU A 210 42.14 -58.97 -8.16
CA GLU A 210 43.33 -59.78 -7.90
C GLU A 210 43.55 -60.63 -9.16
N THR A 211 44.17 -60.05 -10.18
CA THR A 211 44.39 -60.75 -11.46
C THR A 211 45.57 -61.73 -11.31
N ILE A 212 45.31 -62.99 -10.99
CA ILE A 212 46.31 -64.07 -11.13
C ILE A 212 46.46 -64.38 -12.63
N PHE A 213 47.46 -63.81 -13.30
CA PHE A 213 47.83 -64.21 -14.66
C PHE A 213 48.44 -65.63 -14.65
N ARG A 214 47.65 -66.66 -14.99
CA ARG A 214 48.18 -67.98 -15.39
C ARG A 214 48.30 -68.04 -16.91
N THR A 215 49.50 -67.87 -17.43
CA THR A 215 49.84 -68.25 -18.79
C THR A 215 50.20 -69.74 -18.82
N ASP A 216 49.28 -70.59 -19.27
CA ASP A 216 49.63 -71.97 -19.63
C ASP A 216 50.34 -71.96 -21.00
N HIS A 217 51.66 -72.06 -20.97
CA HIS A 217 52.44 -72.46 -22.12
C HIS A 217 52.95 -73.87 -21.85
N GLY A 218 52.50 -74.81 -22.67
CA GLY A 218 52.86 -76.22 -22.56
C GLY A 218 54.37 -76.39 -22.52
N GLY A 219 54.90 -76.69 -21.33
CA GLY A 219 56.31 -77.02 -21.11
C GLY A 219 56.95 -76.25 -19.97
N LYS A 220 56.96 -76.87 -18.78
CA LYS A 220 57.68 -76.52 -17.54
C LYS A 220 57.30 -75.18 -16.88
N GLU A 221 56.57 -75.35 -15.78
CA GLU A 221 56.11 -74.35 -14.82
C GLU A 221 57.27 -73.52 -14.25
N ASN A 222 57.36 -72.25 -14.65
CA ASN A 222 58.11 -71.22 -13.92
C ASN A 222 57.13 -70.09 -13.62
N GLN A 223 56.62 -70.06 -12.39
CA GLN A 223 55.77 -68.98 -11.88
C GLN A 223 56.64 -67.79 -11.51
N TYR A 224 56.57 -66.71 -12.29
CA TYR A 224 57.12 -65.41 -11.89
C TYR A 224 56.00 -64.54 -11.34
N ASP A 225 56.03 -64.31 -10.03
CA ASP A 225 55.07 -63.45 -9.34
C ASP A 225 55.63 -62.02 -9.34
N ALA A 226 55.19 -61.19 -10.27
CA ALA A 226 55.55 -59.77 -10.27
C ALA A 226 54.62 -59.03 -9.29
N PRO A 227 55.15 -58.24 -8.34
CA PRO A 227 54.31 -57.53 -7.38
C PRO A 227 53.38 -56.56 -8.11
N HIS A 228 52.08 -56.81 -8.04
CA HIS A 228 51.04 -55.92 -8.54
C HIS A 228 50.48 -55.07 -7.39
N SER A 229 50.43 -53.75 -7.58
CA SER A 229 49.79 -52.87 -6.60
C SER A 229 48.29 -52.93 -6.79
N PRO A 230 47.49 -53.33 -5.78
CA PRO A 230 46.04 -53.39 -5.94
C PRO A 230 45.53 -52.00 -6.32
N HIS A 231 44.72 -51.97 -7.37
CA HIS A 231 44.03 -50.77 -7.81
C HIS A 231 42.56 -51.10 -8.01
N TYR A 232 41.72 -50.08 -7.93
CA TYR A 232 40.28 -50.22 -8.08
C TYR A 232 39.90 -49.84 -9.50
N HIS A 233 39.03 -50.65 -10.09
CA HIS A 233 38.30 -50.27 -11.28
C HIS A 233 36.88 -49.87 -10.87
N THR A 234 36.40 -48.77 -11.45
CA THR A 234 35.00 -48.42 -11.38
C THR A 234 34.35 -48.92 -12.66
N VAL A 235 33.51 -49.94 -12.54
CA VAL A 235 32.69 -50.41 -13.66
C VAL A 235 31.31 -49.78 -13.52
N ARG A 236 30.98 -48.93 -14.49
CA ARG A 236 29.70 -48.22 -14.58
C ARG A 236 28.72 -49.00 -15.46
N GLY A 237 27.61 -49.43 -14.87
CA GLY A 237 26.44 -49.91 -15.61
C GLY A 237 25.34 -48.84 -15.61
N ASP A 238 24.78 -48.54 -16.78
CA ASP A 238 23.56 -47.75 -16.90
C ASP A 238 22.44 -48.69 -17.38
N THR A 239 21.22 -48.56 -16.82
CA THR A 239 20.06 -49.26 -17.36
C THR A 239 19.65 -48.65 -18.70
N GLU A 240 19.09 -49.46 -19.60
CA GLU A 240 18.35 -48.91 -20.75
C GLU A 240 17.15 -48.09 -20.26
N ASP A 241 16.66 -47.19 -21.11
CA ASP A 241 15.53 -46.34 -20.77
C ASP A 241 14.31 -47.25 -20.55
N ALA A 242 13.82 -47.35 -19.31
CA ALA A 242 12.77 -48.31 -18.96
C ALA A 242 11.39 -47.96 -19.57
N GLY A 243 11.30 -46.87 -20.33
CA GLY A 243 10.04 -46.22 -20.70
C GLY A 243 9.39 -45.52 -19.50
N GLY A 244 8.35 -44.73 -19.75
CA GLY A 244 7.54 -44.16 -18.67
C GLY A 244 6.77 -45.26 -17.93
N GLY A 245 6.72 -45.18 -16.61
CA GLY A 245 5.97 -46.12 -15.75
C GLY A 245 4.76 -45.45 -15.09
N THR A 246 3.88 -46.27 -14.54
CA THR A 246 2.74 -45.80 -13.75
C THR A 246 3.12 -45.69 -12.28
N VAL A 247 2.96 -44.50 -11.70
CA VAL A 247 3.13 -44.27 -10.26
C VAL A 247 1.76 -44.01 -9.66
N SER A 248 1.42 -44.70 -8.57
CA SER A 248 0.15 -44.55 -7.85
C SER A 248 0.36 -43.88 -6.50
N GLY A 249 -0.53 -42.95 -6.15
CA GLY A 249 -0.48 -42.24 -4.88
C GLY A 249 -1.19 -40.89 -4.94
N THR A 250 -1.11 -40.15 -3.84
CA THR A 250 -1.56 -38.75 -3.73
C THR A 250 -0.32 -37.92 -3.43
N SER A 251 -0.16 -36.78 -4.11
CA SER A 251 0.96 -35.89 -3.78
C SER A 251 0.74 -35.22 -2.43
N GLY A 252 1.81 -34.75 -1.79
CA GLY A 252 1.67 -33.73 -0.76
C GLY A 252 1.04 -32.45 -1.31
N GLU A 253 0.59 -31.57 -0.42
CA GLU A 253 0.13 -30.23 -0.81
C GLU A 253 1.31 -29.35 -1.22
N ALA A 254 1.14 -28.60 -2.30
CA ALA A 254 2.06 -27.56 -2.70
C ALA A 254 1.31 -26.22 -2.82
N THR A 255 1.98 -25.14 -2.41
CA THR A 255 1.49 -23.77 -2.59
C THR A 255 1.94 -23.22 -3.93
N SER A 256 1.06 -22.47 -4.58
CA SER A 256 1.38 -21.73 -5.81
C SER A 256 1.73 -20.27 -5.53
N LEU A 257 1.93 -19.89 -4.27
CA LEU A 257 2.11 -18.51 -3.84
C LEU A 257 3.57 -18.03 -4.03
N PRO A 258 3.84 -17.06 -4.92
CA PRO A 258 5.16 -16.43 -5.00
C PRO A 258 5.42 -15.54 -3.77
N PRO A 259 6.67 -15.13 -3.50
CA PRO A 259 6.96 -14.10 -2.50
C PRO A 259 6.11 -12.84 -2.72
N TYR A 260 5.47 -12.31 -1.66
CA TYR A 260 4.50 -11.22 -1.77
C TYR A 260 4.66 -10.15 -0.68
N TYR A 261 4.09 -8.98 -0.94
CA TYR A 261 3.89 -7.91 0.04
C TYR A 261 2.39 -7.63 0.12
N ALA A 262 1.80 -7.76 1.31
CA ALA A 262 0.35 -7.65 1.48
C ALA A 262 -0.11 -6.20 1.67
N LEU A 263 -1.13 -5.82 0.91
CA LEU A 263 -1.90 -4.60 1.06
C LEU A 263 -3.38 -4.97 1.20
N ALA A 264 -4.15 -4.19 1.95
CA ALA A 264 -5.59 -4.33 1.97
C ALA A 264 -6.21 -3.75 0.69
N PHE A 265 -7.41 -4.19 0.33
CA PHE A 265 -8.25 -3.51 -0.65
C PHE A 265 -9.37 -2.76 0.07
N ILE A 266 -9.55 -1.49 -0.28
CA ILE A 266 -10.66 -0.67 0.23
C ILE A 266 -11.46 -0.09 -0.92
N MET A 267 -12.79 -0.04 -0.74
CA MET A 267 -13.75 0.47 -1.72
C MET A 267 -14.31 1.80 -1.26
N ARG A 268 -14.40 2.78 -2.17
CA ARG A 268 -15.07 4.04 -1.87
C ARG A 268 -16.59 3.82 -1.79
N VAL A 269 -17.21 4.21 -0.69
CA VAL A 269 -18.64 4.00 -0.43
C VAL A 269 -19.44 5.30 -0.26
N ARG A 270 -18.79 6.46 -0.12
CA ARG A 270 -19.43 7.79 -0.04
C ARG A 270 -18.61 8.86 -0.77
#